data_AF-A0A178WS86-F1
#
_entry.id   AF-A0A178WS86-F1
#
_cell.length_a   1.000
_cell.length_b   1.000
_cell.length_c   1.000
_cell.angle_alpha   90.00
_cell.angle_beta   90.00
_cell.angle_gamma   90.00
#
_symmetry.space_group_name_H-M   'P 1'
#
loop_
_entity.id
_entity.type
_entity.pdbx_description
1 polymer ?
#
loop_
_entity_poly.entity_id
_entity_poly.type
_entity_poly.pdbx_seq_one_letter_code
_entity_poly.pdbx_strand_id
1 'polypeptide(L)'
;MATWKSAVSCAVAACAAAAAVMVPGTAQAREVSVTVPMTGHRIVDTRLDQAGAARAVLDNGQVVRISREAYRRWNTEAKSAPGSQAAPRQTLPGNCGSATITFVEIGGKQGRMATSWTVDEPTLGFDWMVDFTDDFGVSHQTWGEVFHGASSWAADYTFTGGGGPTRAQVRSPESAVTLISLIVCVSAGPSESAIIV
;
A
#
# COMPACT_ATOMS: atom_id res chain seq x y z
N MET A 1 -67.78 -74.94 -7.04
CA MET A 1 -66.32 -75.11 -7.30
C MET A 1 -65.87 -73.83 -8.00
N ALA A 2 -65.43 -72.80 -7.27
CA ALA A 2 -64.03 -72.57 -6.83
C ALA A 2 -63.09 -72.55 -8.05
N THR A 3 -62.40 -71.48 -8.40
CA THR A 3 -61.42 -70.76 -7.57
C THR A 3 -61.14 -69.33 -8.08
N TRP A 4 -61.04 -68.36 -7.17
CA TRP A 4 -60.51 -67.00 -7.40
C TRP A 4 -58.98 -67.01 -7.40
N LYS A 5 -58.36 -66.27 -8.34
CA LYS A 5 -56.92 -66.03 -8.40
C LYS A 5 -56.60 -64.68 -7.77
N SER A 6 -55.95 -64.69 -6.60
CA SER A 6 -55.40 -63.49 -5.97
C SER A 6 -54.06 -63.14 -6.61
N ALA A 7 -53.95 -61.91 -7.14
CA ALA A 7 -52.70 -61.32 -7.57
C ALA A 7 -52.00 -60.66 -6.37
N VAL A 8 -50.78 -61.08 -6.07
CA VAL A 8 -49.93 -60.50 -5.04
C VAL A 8 -49.06 -59.42 -5.71
N SER A 9 -49.25 -58.17 -5.32
CA SER A 9 -48.39 -57.05 -5.73
C SER A 9 -47.23 -56.90 -4.76
N CYS A 10 -46.01 -57.23 -5.21
CA CYS A 10 -44.78 -56.90 -4.48
C CYS A 10 -44.43 -55.43 -4.70
N ALA A 11 -44.55 -54.61 -3.65
CA ALA A 11 -44.03 -53.26 -3.61
C ALA A 11 -42.51 -53.30 -3.37
N VAL A 12 -41.73 -52.90 -4.38
CA VAL A 12 -40.28 -52.71 -4.25
C VAL A 12 -40.04 -51.32 -3.67
N ALA A 13 -39.67 -51.26 -2.40
CA ALA A 13 -39.24 -50.02 -1.75
C ALA A 13 -37.82 -49.67 -2.22
N ALA A 14 -37.70 -48.69 -3.12
CA ALA A 14 -36.42 -48.13 -3.53
C ALA A 14 -35.89 -47.20 -2.43
N CYS A 15 -34.86 -47.62 -1.70
CA CYS A 15 -34.09 -46.75 -0.83
C CYS A 15 -33.32 -45.74 -1.69
N ALA A 16 -33.81 -44.50 -1.76
CA ALA A 16 -33.07 -43.39 -2.34
C ALA A 16 -31.91 -43.02 -1.39
N ALA A 17 -30.69 -43.43 -1.73
CA ALA A 17 -29.49 -42.96 -1.06
C ALA A 17 -29.31 -41.47 -1.41
N ALA A 18 -29.49 -40.59 -0.42
CA ALA A 18 -29.19 -39.17 -0.56
C ALA A 18 -27.68 -39.01 -0.73
N ALA A 19 -27.22 -38.80 -1.97
CA ALA A 19 -25.87 -38.38 -2.24
C ALA A 19 -25.70 -36.97 -1.65
N ALA A 20 -24.98 -36.86 -0.55
CA ALA A 20 -24.56 -35.58 -0.01
C ALA A 20 -23.62 -34.93 -1.04
N VAL A 21 -24.17 -33.97 -1.79
CA VAL A 21 -23.37 -33.11 -2.66
C VAL A 21 -22.50 -32.27 -1.73
N MET A 22 -21.23 -32.65 -1.59
CA MET A 22 -20.23 -31.79 -0.99
C MET A 22 -20.10 -30.56 -1.88
N VAL A 23 -20.74 -29.46 -1.49
CA VAL A 23 -20.54 -28.17 -2.13
C VAL A 23 -19.07 -27.81 -1.90
N PRO A 24 -18.24 -27.69 -2.94
CA PRO A 24 -16.87 -27.24 -2.76
C PRO A 24 -16.90 -25.85 -2.13
N GLY A 25 -16.41 -25.75 -0.90
CA GLY A 25 -16.25 -24.46 -0.25
C GLY A 25 -15.30 -23.63 -1.09
N THR A 26 -15.79 -22.52 -1.64
CA THR A 26 -14.94 -21.51 -2.26
C THR A 26 -13.94 -21.05 -1.21
N ALA A 27 -12.65 -21.33 -1.42
CA ALA A 27 -11.59 -20.79 -0.59
C ALA A 27 -11.80 -19.26 -0.51
N GLN A 28 -12.05 -18.74 0.70
CA GLN A 28 -12.19 -17.31 0.88
C GLN A 28 -10.81 -16.69 0.64
N ALA A 29 -10.72 -15.80 -0.34
CA ALA A 29 -9.51 -15.03 -0.58
C ALA A 29 -9.14 -14.30 0.72
N ARG A 30 -7.90 -14.48 1.18
CA ARG A 30 -7.41 -13.82 2.38
C ARG A 30 -7.07 -12.38 2.01
N GLU A 31 -7.78 -11.44 2.62
CA GLU A 31 -7.52 -10.00 2.52
C GLU A 31 -6.84 -9.51 3.79
N VAL A 32 -5.77 -8.75 3.63
CA VAL A 32 -5.08 -8.07 4.74
C VAL A 32 -4.94 -6.61 4.39
N SER A 33 -5.48 -5.73 5.24
CA SER A 33 -5.38 -4.28 5.10
C SER A 33 -4.66 -3.68 6.30
N VAL A 34 -3.73 -2.78 6.04
CA VAL A 34 -2.93 -2.10 7.06
C VAL A 34 -2.93 -0.61 6.76
N THR A 35 -3.31 0.18 7.76
CA THR A 35 -3.23 1.65 7.74
C THR A 35 -2.31 2.13 8.84
N VAL A 36 -1.40 3.04 8.53
CA VAL A 36 -0.53 3.66 9.54
C VAL A 36 -0.47 5.17 9.37
N PRO A 37 -0.15 5.92 10.43
CA PRO A 37 0.09 7.36 10.32
C PRO A 37 1.40 7.65 9.56
N MET A 38 1.38 8.74 8.80
CA MET A 38 2.58 9.35 8.21
C MET A 38 3.12 10.42 9.15
N THR A 39 4.43 10.61 9.14
CA THR A 39 5.09 11.61 9.99
C THR A 39 5.63 12.75 9.13
N GLY A 40 5.29 14.00 9.49
CA GLY A 40 5.67 15.20 8.75
C GLY A 40 7.03 15.74 9.19
N HIS A 41 7.92 15.96 8.23
CA HIS A 41 9.30 16.40 8.45
C HIS A 41 9.64 17.67 7.66
N ARG A 42 10.43 18.57 8.24
CA ARG A 42 10.92 19.77 7.54
C ARG A 42 12.12 19.46 6.65
N ILE A 43 12.19 20.10 5.50
CA ILE A 43 13.38 20.09 4.64
C ILE A 43 14.44 21.03 5.22
N VAL A 44 15.62 20.49 5.56
CA VAL A 44 16.76 21.25 6.09
C VAL A 44 17.84 21.56 5.06
N ASP A 45 18.01 20.69 4.05
CA ASP A 45 18.92 20.89 2.93
C ASP A 45 18.32 20.26 1.66
N THR A 46 18.71 20.75 0.48
CA THR A 46 18.33 20.14 -0.79
C THR A 46 19.50 20.09 -1.77
N ARG A 47 19.54 19.04 -2.58
CA ARG A 47 20.58 18.82 -3.60
C ARG A 47 19.99 18.22 -4.86
N LEU A 48 20.60 18.54 -5.99
CA LEU A 48 20.39 17.80 -7.24
C LEU A 48 21.48 16.74 -7.36
N ASP A 49 21.10 15.51 -7.69
CA ASP A 49 22.09 14.50 -8.08
C ASP A 49 22.55 14.69 -9.53
N GLN A 50 23.53 13.89 -9.96
CA GLN A 50 24.10 13.97 -11.30
C GLN A 50 23.08 13.67 -12.42
N ALA A 51 21.99 12.96 -12.10
CA ALA A 51 20.88 12.70 -13.01
C ALA A 51 19.81 13.80 -12.97
N GLY A 52 20.00 14.83 -12.14
CA GLY A 52 19.06 15.94 -11.95
C GLY A 52 17.80 15.55 -11.18
N ALA A 53 17.82 14.46 -10.41
CA ALA A 53 16.79 14.19 -9.42
C ALA A 53 17.07 15.01 -8.15
N ALA A 54 16.01 15.58 -7.59
CA ALA A 54 16.11 16.40 -6.39
C ALA A 54 15.98 15.53 -5.13
N ARG A 55 16.88 15.75 -4.17
CA ARG A 55 16.87 15.10 -2.87
C ARG A 55 16.79 16.16 -1.76
N ALA A 56 16.04 15.85 -0.72
CA ALA A 56 15.94 16.64 0.49
C ALA A 56 16.57 15.88 1.66
N VAL A 57 17.33 16.60 2.49
CA VAL A 57 17.66 16.15 3.84
C VAL A 57 16.58 16.68 4.76
N LEU A 58 16.02 15.81 5.59
CA LEU A 58 14.96 16.12 6.53
C LEU A 58 15.51 16.45 7.92
N ASP A 59 14.70 17.07 8.77
CA ASP A 59 15.06 17.43 10.15
C ASP A 59 15.42 16.22 11.04
N ASN A 60 14.93 15.03 10.71
CA ASN A 60 15.28 13.77 11.34
C ASN A 60 16.57 13.12 10.76
N GLY A 61 17.24 13.77 9.80
CA GLY A 61 18.44 13.30 9.14
C GLY A 61 18.21 12.33 7.97
N GLN A 62 16.96 11.94 7.68
CA GLN A 62 16.65 11.11 6.52
C GLN A 62 16.86 11.87 5.21
N VAL A 63 17.16 11.13 4.14
CA VAL A 63 17.30 11.68 2.79
C VAL A 63 16.24 11.07 1.90
N VAL A 64 15.39 11.92 1.32
CA VAL A 64 14.25 11.51 0.50
C VAL A 64 14.30 12.16 -0.87
N ARG A 65 13.70 11.53 -1.87
CA ARG A 65 13.49 12.16 -3.18
C ARG A 65 12.32 13.14 -3.07
N ILE A 66 12.47 14.32 -3.66
CA ILE A 66 11.40 15.32 -3.75
C ILE A 66 11.17 15.71 -5.20
N SER A 67 10.02 16.28 -5.51
CA SER A 67 9.76 16.78 -6.87
C SER A 67 10.69 17.95 -7.21
N ARG A 68 10.98 18.14 -8.50
CA ARG A 68 11.74 19.32 -8.95
C ARG A 68 11.04 20.63 -8.60
N GLU A 69 9.70 20.62 -8.54
CA GLU A 69 8.93 21.79 -8.14
C GLU A 69 9.11 22.12 -6.67
N ALA A 70 9.06 21.11 -5.79
CA ALA A 70 9.41 21.29 -4.37
C ALA A 70 10.83 21.83 -4.19
N TYR A 71 11.80 21.33 -4.95
CA TYR A 71 13.18 21.83 -4.93
C TYR A 71 13.27 23.30 -5.35
N ARG A 72 12.62 23.69 -6.45
CA ARG A 72 12.60 25.08 -6.93
C ARG A 72 11.99 25.99 -5.87
N ARG A 73 10.82 25.61 -5.36
CA ARG A 73 10.08 26.38 -4.36
C ARG A 73 10.85 26.56 -3.07
N TRP A 74 11.48 25.49 -2.55
CA TRP A 74 12.33 25.60 -1.36
C TRP A 74 13.53 26.53 -1.58
N ASN A 75 14.19 26.46 -2.74
CA ASN A 75 15.30 27.38 -3.04
C ASN A 75 14.87 28.84 -3.20
N THR A 76 13.63 29.11 -3.60
CA THR A 76 13.11 30.48 -3.71
C THR A 76 12.57 31.00 -2.38
N GLU A 77 11.83 30.18 -1.63
CA GLU A 77 11.10 30.61 -0.43
C GLU A 77 11.94 30.47 0.85
N ALA A 78 12.62 29.34 1.03
CA ALA A 78 13.32 29.05 2.29
C ALA A 78 14.71 29.68 2.36
N LYS A 79 15.46 29.71 1.24
CA LYS A 79 16.80 30.32 1.20
C LYS A 79 16.79 31.85 1.16
N SER A 80 15.73 32.45 0.61
CA SER A 80 15.65 33.91 0.44
C SER A 80 15.23 34.65 1.71
N ALA A 81 14.83 33.93 2.77
CA ALA A 81 14.49 34.54 4.06
C ALA A 81 15.78 34.88 4.83
N PRO A 82 16.24 36.15 4.83
CA PRO A 82 17.50 36.52 5.45
C PRO A 82 17.28 36.55 6.96
N GLY A 83 17.85 35.60 7.70
CA GLY A 83 17.94 35.67 9.16
C GLY A 83 16.66 35.38 9.95
N SER A 84 15.57 34.90 9.34
CA SER A 84 14.44 34.40 10.13
C SER A 84 14.77 33.02 10.68
N GLN A 85 15.37 33.06 11.87
CA GLN A 85 15.26 32.08 12.96
C GLN A 85 15.06 30.62 12.54
N ALA A 86 16.03 29.81 12.95
CA ALA A 86 15.75 28.45 13.38
C ALA A 86 14.58 28.46 14.38
N ALA A 87 13.35 28.44 13.87
CA ALA A 87 12.19 28.05 14.64
C ALA A 87 12.57 26.72 15.31
N PRO A 88 12.25 26.54 16.61
CA PRO A 88 12.86 25.50 17.43
C PRO A 88 12.95 24.18 16.67
N ARG A 89 14.13 23.55 16.67
CA ARG A 89 14.37 22.18 16.13
C ARG A 89 13.56 21.10 16.88
N GLN A 90 12.48 21.49 17.55
CA GLN A 90 11.72 20.74 18.55
C GLN A 90 10.19 20.83 18.35
N THR A 91 9.68 21.38 17.25
CA THR A 91 8.34 20.94 16.82
C THR A 91 8.50 19.49 16.41
N LEU A 92 8.11 18.58 17.30
CA LEU A 92 8.12 17.15 17.04
C LEU A 92 7.36 16.89 15.73
N PRO A 93 7.88 16.02 14.87
CA PRO A 93 7.23 15.71 13.62
C PRO A 93 5.84 15.14 13.95
N GLY A 94 4.80 15.82 13.45
CA GLY A 94 3.41 15.51 13.72
C GLY A 94 2.87 14.48 12.75
N ASN A 95 1.70 13.90 13.07
CA ASN A 95 0.93 13.19 12.07
C ASN A 95 0.55 14.19 10.96
N CYS A 96 0.86 13.85 9.71
CA CYS A 96 0.53 14.69 8.55
C CYS A 96 -0.33 13.94 7.51
N GLY A 97 -0.83 12.76 7.88
CA GLY A 97 -1.60 11.90 6.99
C GLY A 97 -1.59 10.42 7.39
N SER A 98 -2.10 9.59 6.50
CA SER A 98 -2.09 8.13 6.65
C SER A 98 -1.75 7.45 5.33
N ALA A 99 -1.01 6.36 5.44
CA ALA A 99 -0.72 5.42 4.36
C ALA A 99 -1.57 4.16 4.56
N THR A 100 -2.09 3.59 3.47
CA THR A 100 -2.80 2.32 3.51
C THR A 100 -2.27 1.39 2.43
N ILE A 101 -2.17 0.10 2.79
CA ILE A 101 -1.93 -0.99 1.85
C ILE A 101 -2.91 -2.13 2.15
N THR A 102 -3.56 -2.61 1.10
CA THR A 102 -4.41 -3.80 1.12
C THR A 102 -3.81 -4.81 0.15
N PHE A 103 -3.67 -6.05 0.59
CA PHE A 103 -3.19 -7.15 -0.23
C PHE A 103 -4.19 -8.30 -0.17
N VAL A 104 -4.54 -8.83 -1.34
CA VAL A 104 -5.52 -9.91 -1.52
C VAL A 104 -4.92 -11.00 -2.39
N GLU A 105 -4.95 -12.25 -1.93
CA GLU A 105 -4.54 -13.39 -2.75
C GLU A 105 -5.59 -13.65 -3.83
N ILE A 106 -5.17 -13.78 -5.08
CA ILE A 106 -6.07 -14.09 -6.21
C ILE A 106 -5.76 -15.45 -6.87
N GLY A 107 -4.85 -16.23 -6.26
CA GLY A 107 -4.45 -17.56 -6.72
C GLY A 107 -3.37 -17.52 -7.81
N GLY A 108 -2.86 -18.70 -8.19
CA GLY A 108 -1.88 -18.81 -9.29
C GLY A 108 -0.55 -18.07 -9.03
N LYS A 109 -0.14 -17.93 -7.76
CA LYS A 109 1.01 -17.11 -7.32
C LYS A 109 0.82 -15.60 -7.55
N GLN A 110 -0.42 -15.15 -7.69
CA GLN A 110 -0.74 -13.74 -7.88
C GLN A 110 -1.44 -13.17 -6.66
N GLY A 111 -1.16 -11.89 -6.40
CA GLY A 111 -1.86 -11.09 -5.41
C GLY A 111 -2.27 -9.75 -6.02
N ARG A 112 -3.46 -9.27 -5.65
CA ARG A 112 -3.90 -7.92 -5.96
C ARG A 112 -3.58 -7.02 -4.76
N MET A 113 -2.89 -5.93 -5.04
CA MET A 113 -2.54 -4.90 -4.08
C MET A 113 -3.32 -3.63 -4.39
N ALA A 114 -3.83 -2.98 -3.36
CA ALA A 114 -4.30 -1.59 -3.41
C ALA A 114 -3.48 -0.78 -2.41
N THR A 115 -2.99 0.39 -2.80
CA THR A 115 -2.26 1.29 -1.90
C THR A 115 -2.75 2.71 -2.06
N SER A 116 -2.75 3.46 -0.96
CA SER A 116 -3.17 4.85 -0.95
C SER A 116 -2.45 5.64 0.11
N TRP A 117 -2.45 6.95 -0.04
CA TRP A 117 -2.14 7.88 1.03
C TRP A 117 -3.18 9.00 1.07
N THR A 118 -3.33 9.60 2.24
CA THR A 118 -4.12 10.81 2.48
C THR A 118 -3.31 11.71 3.39
N VAL A 119 -3.24 13.00 3.10
CA VAL A 119 -2.47 13.99 3.85
C VAL A 119 -3.32 15.21 4.16
N ASP A 120 -2.87 16.03 5.11
CA ASP A 120 -3.66 17.16 5.62
C ASP A 120 -3.69 18.37 4.68
N GLU A 121 -2.78 18.42 3.69
CA GLU A 121 -2.65 19.54 2.75
C GLU A 121 -2.52 19.06 1.30
N PRO A 122 -2.83 19.91 0.30
CA PRO A 122 -2.47 19.65 -1.09
C PRO A 122 -0.97 19.37 -1.28
N THR A 123 -0.65 18.61 -2.32
CA THR A 123 0.71 18.11 -2.54
C THR A 123 1.41 18.78 -3.73
N LEU A 124 2.70 19.01 -3.60
CA LEU A 124 3.58 19.41 -4.70
C LEU A 124 4.05 18.22 -5.54
N GLY A 125 3.93 17.00 -5.03
CA GLY A 125 4.39 15.78 -5.67
C GLY A 125 4.69 14.69 -4.65
N PHE A 126 4.87 13.47 -5.12
CA PHE A 126 5.16 12.34 -4.26
C PHE A 126 6.05 11.31 -4.97
N ASP A 127 6.71 10.50 -4.15
CA ASP A 127 7.38 9.27 -4.52
C ASP A 127 6.81 8.16 -3.64
N TRP A 128 6.36 7.07 -4.24
CA TRP A 128 5.72 5.97 -3.53
C TRP A 128 6.31 4.66 -3.98
N MET A 129 6.71 3.81 -3.05
CA MET A 129 7.32 2.53 -3.36
C MET A 129 6.79 1.45 -2.42
N VAL A 130 6.39 0.33 -3.02
CA VAL A 130 5.98 -0.87 -2.27
C VAL A 130 6.95 -1.99 -2.61
N ASP A 131 7.52 -2.60 -1.58
CA ASP A 131 8.31 -3.81 -1.66
C ASP A 131 7.40 -5.04 -1.55
N PHE A 132 7.58 -6.00 -2.45
CA PHE A 132 6.99 -7.32 -2.39
C PHE A 132 8.10 -8.33 -2.09
N THR A 133 7.99 -9.02 -0.96
CA THR A 133 8.95 -10.06 -0.53
C THR A 133 8.27 -11.41 -0.57
N ASP A 134 8.89 -12.37 -1.26
CA ASP A 134 8.49 -13.77 -1.33
C ASP A 134 9.71 -14.69 -1.13
N ASP A 135 9.55 -16.00 -1.33
CA ASP A 135 10.63 -16.99 -1.16
C ASP A 135 11.80 -16.81 -2.16
N PHE A 136 11.61 -16.03 -3.23
CA PHE A 136 12.56 -15.86 -4.33
C PHE A 136 13.29 -14.51 -4.27
N GLY A 137 12.81 -13.57 -3.47
CA GLY A 137 13.53 -12.34 -3.16
C GLY A 137 12.60 -11.16 -2.93
N VAL A 138 13.14 -9.97 -3.23
CA VAL A 138 12.42 -8.70 -3.09
C VAL A 138 12.27 -8.07 -4.46
N SER A 139 11.03 -7.79 -4.86
CA SER A 139 10.71 -6.92 -5.99
C SER A 139 10.06 -5.65 -5.46
N HIS A 140 10.00 -4.61 -6.29
CA HIS A 140 9.38 -3.35 -5.90
C HIS A 140 8.55 -2.78 -7.04
N GLN A 141 7.50 -2.07 -6.68
CA GLN A 141 6.72 -1.25 -7.58
C GLN A 141 6.80 0.20 -7.11
N THR A 142 7.01 1.11 -8.05
CA THR A 142 7.16 2.54 -7.77
C THR A 142 6.09 3.32 -8.52
N TRP A 143 5.57 4.35 -7.86
CA TRP A 143 4.72 5.39 -8.42
C TRP A 143 5.29 6.74 -8.03
N GLY A 144 5.06 7.76 -8.83
CA GLY A 144 5.45 9.10 -8.45
C GLY A 144 4.94 10.11 -9.45
N GLU A 145 4.58 11.28 -8.93
CA GLU A 145 4.13 12.40 -9.74
C GLU A 145 4.93 13.64 -9.38
N VAL A 146 5.37 14.36 -10.42
CA VAL A 146 6.14 15.60 -10.26
C VAL A 146 5.27 16.71 -9.68
N PHE A 147 3.96 16.65 -9.94
CA PHE A 147 2.93 17.50 -9.36
C PHE A 147 1.63 16.70 -9.29
N HIS A 148 1.02 16.64 -8.11
CA HIS A 148 -0.23 15.92 -7.89
C HIS A 148 -1.37 16.87 -7.50
N GLY A 149 -1.12 17.85 -6.63
CA GLY A 149 -2.07 18.92 -6.33
C GLY A 149 -3.28 18.51 -5.48
N ALA A 150 -3.51 17.22 -5.25
CA ALA A 150 -4.53 16.72 -4.34
C ALA A 150 -3.93 16.27 -2.99
N SER A 151 -4.79 16.09 -2.00
CA SER A 151 -4.46 15.63 -0.65
C SER A 151 -4.62 14.11 -0.46
N SER A 152 -4.91 13.37 -1.54
CA SER A 152 -5.05 11.92 -1.50
C SER A 152 -4.74 11.29 -2.84
N TRP A 153 -4.19 10.09 -2.83
CA TRP A 153 -3.92 9.27 -4.01
C TRP A 153 -4.17 7.80 -3.71
N ALA A 154 -4.52 7.03 -4.74
CA ALA A 154 -4.67 5.59 -4.66
C ALA A 154 -4.26 4.91 -5.98
N ALA A 155 -3.75 3.68 -5.88
CA ALA A 155 -3.46 2.83 -7.02
C ALA A 155 -3.69 1.35 -6.71
N ASP A 156 -4.01 0.59 -7.76
CA ASP A 156 -4.06 -0.86 -7.74
C ASP A 156 -2.87 -1.46 -8.52
N TYR A 157 -2.42 -2.64 -8.12
CA TYR A 157 -1.40 -3.40 -8.81
C TYR A 157 -1.58 -4.91 -8.64
N THR A 158 -1.41 -5.66 -9.72
CA THR A 158 -1.37 -7.13 -9.66
C THR A 158 0.07 -7.59 -9.63
N PHE A 159 0.48 -8.15 -8.50
CA PHE A 159 1.77 -8.80 -8.31
C PHE A 159 1.72 -10.25 -8.77
N THR A 160 2.79 -10.72 -9.41
CA THR A 160 3.02 -12.15 -9.70
C THR A 160 4.32 -12.57 -9.04
N GLY A 161 4.22 -13.42 -8.02
CA GLY A 161 5.37 -13.89 -7.23
C GLY A 161 5.98 -15.19 -7.74
N GLY A 162 7.13 -15.54 -7.16
CA GLY A 162 7.81 -16.81 -7.45
C GLY A 162 7.17 -18.01 -6.74
N GLY A 163 6.50 -17.79 -5.60
CA GLY A 163 5.83 -18.78 -4.77
C GLY A 163 6.00 -18.49 -3.28
N GLY A 164 5.28 -19.24 -2.43
CA GLY A 164 5.32 -19.09 -0.97
C GLY A 164 4.53 -17.88 -0.44
N PRO A 165 4.58 -17.64 0.89
CA PRO A 165 3.99 -16.47 1.51
C PRO A 165 4.52 -15.18 0.90
N THR A 166 3.64 -14.23 0.62
CA THR A 166 4.02 -12.92 0.08
C THR A 166 3.72 -11.83 1.08
N ARG A 167 4.71 -10.95 1.29
CA ARG A 167 4.60 -9.74 2.09
C ARG A 167 4.65 -8.52 1.18
N ALA A 168 3.64 -7.65 1.27
CA ALA A 168 3.66 -6.33 0.66
C ALA A 168 3.91 -5.27 1.74
N GLN A 169 4.82 -4.33 1.49
CA GLN A 169 5.19 -3.30 2.45
C GLN A 169 5.52 -1.98 1.77
N VAL A 170 4.94 -0.87 2.24
CA VAL A 170 5.37 0.47 1.82
C VAL A 170 6.80 0.71 2.32
N ARG A 171 7.68 1.12 1.42
CA ARG A 171 9.09 1.35 1.71
C ARG A 171 9.30 2.72 2.33
N SER A 172 9.93 2.78 3.49
CA SER A 172 10.27 4.02 4.19
C SER A 172 11.78 4.10 4.39
N PRO A 173 12.41 5.29 4.23
CA PRO A 173 11.77 6.60 4.03
C PRO A 173 11.49 6.97 2.57
N GLU A 174 11.68 6.06 1.62
CA GLU A 174 11.60 6.36 0.19
C GLU A 174 10.17 6.69 -0.29
N SER A 175 9.14 6.21 0.40
CA SER A 175 7.75 6.63 0.18
C SER A 175 7.47 7.93 0.92
N ALA A 176 7.43 9.02 0.17
CA ALA A 176 7.35 10.37 0.68
C ALA A 176 6.39 11.23 -0.16
N VAL A 177 5.58 12.04 0.53
CA VAL A 177 4.65 12.99 -0.06
C VAL A 177 5.09 14.39 0.34
N THR A 178 5.33 15.28 -0.64
CA THR A 178 5.76 16.66 -0.35
C THR A 178 4.54 17.59 -0.38
N LEU A 179 4.23 18.23 0.74
CA LEU A 179 3.12 19.16 0.89
C LEU A 179 3.43 20.54 0.29
N ILE A 180 2.39 21.33 0.03
CA ILE A 180 2.52 22.74 -0.36
C ILE A 180 3.17 23.61 0.72
N SER A 181 3.20 23.18 1.98
CA SER A 181 3.94 23.84 3.07
C SER A 181 5.45 23.53 3.10
N LEU A 182 5.95 22.73 2.13
CA LEU A 182 7.32 22.20 2.09
C LEU A 182 7.66 21.25 3.26
N ILE A 183 6.63 20.74 3.94
CA ILE A 183 6.73 19.57 4.82
C ILE A 183 6.72 18.31 3.95
N VAL A 184 7.55 17.33 4.31
CA VAL A 184 7.57 16.01 3.67
C VAL A 184 6.95 14.99 4.62
N CYS A 185 5.84 14.42 4.21
CA CYS A 185 5.20 13.30 4.89
C CYS A 185 5.87 12.00 4.50
N VAL A 186 6.43 11.29 5.48
CA VAL A 186 7.08 10.00 5.27
C VAL A 186 6.26 8.91 5.97
N SER A 187 6.08 7.78 5.28
CA SER A 187 5.50 6.57 5.87
C SER A 187 6.29 6.14 7.11
N ALA A 188 5.60 5.65 8.16
CA ALA A 188 6.26 5.21 9.40
C ALA A 188 7.09 3.92 9.26
N GLY A 189 7.16 3.32 8.06
CA GLY A 189 8.01 2.17 7.76
C GLY A 189 7.37 0.82 8.09
N PRO A 190 8.15 -0.24 8.38
CA PRO A 190 7.78 -1.65 8.24
C PRO A 190 6.58 -2.14 9.07
N SER A 191 5.99 -1.28 9.90
CA SER A 191 4.64 -1.45 10.44
C SER A 191 3.56 -1.54 9.34
N GLU A 192 3.84 -1.14 8.10
CA GLU A 192 2.93 -1.18 6.94
C GLU A 192 3.01 -2.50 6.15
N SER A 193 3.10 -3.64 6.82
CA SER A 193 3.19 -4.91 6.11
C SER A 193 1.90 -5.72 6.14
N ALA A 194 1.34 -5.98 4.96
CA ALA A 194 0.31 -6.99 4.76
C ALA A 194 1.00 -8.31 4.37
N ILE A 195 0.79 -9.36 5.16
CA ILE A 195 1.36 -10.70 4.92
C ILE A 195 0.22 -11.65 4.60
N ILE A 196 0.30 -12.28 3.44
CA ILE A 196 -0.51 -13.44 3.09
C ILE A 196 0.39 -14.66 3.13
N VAL A 197 -0.04 -15.65 3.90
CA VAL A 197 0.59 -16.98 4.01
C VAL A 197 -0.19 -17.96 3.17
#